data_AF-A0A355DXQ5-F1
#
_entry.id   AF-A0A355DXQ5-F1
#
_cell.length_a   1.000
_cell.length_b   1.000
_cell.length_c   1.000
_cell.angle_alpha   90.00
_cell.angle_beta   90.00
_cell.angle_gamma   90.00
#
_symmetry.space_group_name_H-M   'P 1'
#
loop_
_entity.id
_entity.type
_entity.pdbx_description
1 polymer ?
#
loop_
_entity_poly.entity_id
_entity_poly.type
_entity_poly.pdbx_seq_one_letter_code
_entity_poly.pdbx_strand_id
1 'polypeptide(L)'
;MKTGIICTIGPASSGAGVLRRLIAAGMTVARINFSHGSSAEHRRRVAAVRAAARAAGRKVLIMGDLQGPKIRIGTFRSGPVVLKEGAVFTVRAAPVPGTRSIVSTDYADLHRFTARGDRVYFDDGKLELRVERVAGRDIRCRVVLGGPLSDRKGLTVLDRSFPMPGVTEEDRRDLELGAALGLDWFAHSFVRRPEHVREVRERLRGLGVKRPFVIAKIEDGEGFRNLGGILRASDGVMVARGDLGVSVRGALVPLLQRDIIRRCSRAGKTDIVATQMLETMTQNPFPTRAEVNDVATAVLQGADYVMLSGETAVGKYPVRAVATMAEIAAAAEAGLP
;
A
#
# COMPACT_ATOMS: atom_id res chain seq x y z
N MET A 1 -15.29 12.45 16.99
CA MET A 1 -14.07 12.11 16.25
C MET A 1 -14.17 12.70 14.86
N LYS A 2 -13.18 13.50 14.45
CA LYS A 2 -13.11 14.17 13.14
C LYS A 2 -12.35 13.31 12.12
N THR A 3 -11.26 12.70 12.54
CA THR A 3 -10.41 11.79 11.76
C THR A 3 -11.21 10.54 11.37
N GLY A 4 -11.23 10.20 10.09
CA GLY A 4 -11.87 8.99 9.60
C GLY A 4 -10.99 7.75 9.77
N ILE A 5 -11.61 6.60 10.02
CA ILE A 5 -10.91 5.31 10.08
C ILE A 5 -11.24 4.49 8.84
N ILE A 6 -10.20 4.06 8.12
CA ILE A 6 -10.28 3.17 6.98
C ILE A 6 -9.89 1.76 7.42
N CYS A 7 -10.73 0.77 7.13
CA CYS A 7 -10.45 -0.63 7.47
C CYS A 7 -10.39 -1.49 6.21
N THR A 8 -9.36 -2.30 6.09
CA THR A 8 -9.24 -3.27 4.98
C THR A 8 -10.12 -4.49 5.26
N ILE A 9 -11.04 -4.79 4.34
CA ILE A 9 -11.95 -5.93 4.49
C ILE A 9 -11.31 -7.19 3.91
N GLY A 10 -11.20 -8.21 4.75
CA GLY A 10 -10.61 -9.51 4.41
C GLY A 10 -11.26 -10.66 5.17
N PRO A 11 -10.64 -11.86 5.17
CA PRO A 11 -11.19 -13.05 5.82
C PRO A 11 -11.61 -12.86 7.28
N ALA A 12 -10.85 -12.08 8.06
CA ALA A 12 -11.15 -11.83 9.47
C ALA A 12 -12.33 -10.87 9.70
N SER A 13 -12.72 -10.09 8.67
CA SER A 13 -13.67 -8.99 8.80
C SER A 13 -14.88 -9.07 7.88
N SER A 14 -14.93 -10.00 6.92
CA SER A 14 -16.03 -10.06 5.93
C SER A 14 -17.35 -10.64 6.46
N GLY A 15 -17.37 -11.22 7.67
CA GLY A 15 -18.58 -11.74 8.29
C GLY A 15 -19.54 -10.63 8.74
N ALA A 16 -20.86 -10.80 8.52
CA ALA A 16 -21.86 -9.76 8.78
C ALA A 16 -21.85 -9.24 10.24
N GLY A 17 -21.70 -10.14 11.23
CA GLY A 17 -21.58 -9.74 12.63
C GLY A 17 -20.30 -8.96 12.94
N VAL A 18 -19.19 -9.26 12.27
CA VAL A 18 -17.93 -8.53 12.42
C VAL A 18 -18.03 -7.15 11.78
N LEU A 19 -18.56 -7.05 10.56
CA LEU A 19 -18.76 -5.77 9.87
C LEU A 19 -19.59 -4.79 10.69
N ARG A 20 -20.72 -5.24 11.27
CA ARG A 20 -21.53 -4.40 12.16
C ARG A 20 -20.72 -3.87 13.34
N ARG A 21 -19.88 -4.72 13.95
CA ARG A 21 -19.00 -4.31 15.05
C ARG A 21 -17.89 -3.36 14.61
N LEU A 22 -17.32 -3.52 13.41
CA LEU A 22 -16.32 -2.59 12.86
C LEU A 22 -16.93 -1.20 12.65
N ILE A 23 -18.16 -1.14 12.10
CA ILE A 23 -18.89 0.13 11.91
C ILE A 23 -19.19 0.77 13.28
N ALA A 24 -19.67 -0.01 14.24
CA ALA A 24 -19.93 0.48 15.60
C ALA A 24 -18.66 0.97 16.31
N ALA A 25 -17.51 0.33 16.04
CA ALA A 25 -16.22 0.71 16.60
C ALA A 25 -15.59 1.96 15.94
N GLY A 26 -16.15 2.45 14.83
CA GLY A 26 -15.72 3.71 14.20
C GLY A 26 -15.25 3.63 12.74
N MET A 27 -15.41 2.48 12.06
CA MET A 27 -15.07 2.38 10.63
C MET A 27 -15.92 3.35 9.79
N THR A 28 -15.24 4.20 9.02
CA THR A 28 -15.86 5.21 8.12
C THR A 28 -15.70 4.86 6.64
N VAL A 29 -14.63 4.15 6.28
CA VAL A 29 -14.36 3.68 4.91
C VAL A 29 -13.94 2.20 4.96
N ALA A 30 -14.54 1.38 4.10
CA ALA A 30 -14.14 0.01 3.87
C ALA A 30 -13.22 -0.06 2.65
N ARG A 31 -11.97 -0.46 2.85
CA ARG A 31 -11.00 -0.71 1.78
C ARG A 31 -11.12 -2.14 1.26
N ILE A 32 -11.28 -2.28 -0.06
CA ILE A 32 -11.22 -3.53 -0.79
C ILE A 32 -9.89 -3.55 -1.54
N ASN A 33 -8.94 -4.35 -1.07
CA ASN A 33 -7.63 -4.49 -1.72
C ASN A 33 -7.72 -5.47 -2.89
N PHE A 34 -7.56 -4.98 -4.12
CA PHE A 34 -7.62 -5.83 -5.33
C PHE A 34 -6.35 -6.64 -5.58
N SER A 35 -5.26 -6.38 -4.84
CA SER A 35 -4.06 -7.23 -4.90
C SER A 35 -4.31 -8.68 -4.43
N HIS A 36 -5.44 -8.93 -3.77
CA HIS A 36 -5.79 -10.24 -3.22
C HIS A 36 -7.29 -10.55 -3.33
N GLY A 37 -7.57 -11.75 -3.83
CA GLY A 37 -8.91 -12.28 -3.95
C GLY A 37 -9.42 -12.22 -5.39
N SER A 38 -10.55 -12.87 -5.61
CA SER A 38 -11.23 -12.91 -6.89
C SER A 38 -12.29 -11.81 -7.00
N SER A 39 -12.66 -11.45 -8.24
CA SER A 39 -13.78 -10.53 -8.49
C SER A 39 -15.06 -10.97 -7.76
N ALA A 40 -15.33 -12.28 -7.66
CA ALA A 40 -16.48 -12.82 -6.93
C ALA A 40 -16.41 -12.53 -5.42
N GLU A 41 -15.24 -12.66 -4.80
CA GLU A 41 -15.03 -12.31 -3.40
C GLU A 41 -15.19 -10.81 -3.16
N HIS A 42 -14.67 -9.97 -4.05
CA HIS A 42 -14.84 -8.52 -3.95
C HIS A 42 -16.31 -8.11 -4.02
N ARG A 43 -17.09 -8.68 -4.96
CA ARG A 43 -18.55 -8.45 -5.06
C ARG A 43 -19.26 -8.81 -3.75
N ARG A 44 -18.93 -9.96 -3.15
CA ARG A 44 -19.50 -10.39 -1.86
C ARG A 44 -19.14 -9.43 -0.73
N ARG A 45 -17.87 -9.02 -0.62
CA ARG A 45 -17.41 -8.09 0.43
C ARG A 45 -18.12 -6.73 0.32
N VAL A 46 -18.23 -6.18 -0.89
CA VAL A 46 -18.92 -4.90 -1.14
C VAL A 46 -20.40 -4.99 -0.76
N ALA A 47 -21.09 -6.06 -1.16
CA ALA A 47 -22.49 -6.28 -0.79
C ALA A 47 -22.68 -6.38 0.73
N ALA A 48 -21.79 -7.13 1.41
CA ALA A 48 -21.83 -7.29 2.86
C ALA A 48 -21.59 -5.97 3.61
N VAL A 49 -20.62 -5.15 3.17
CA VAL A 49 -20.36 -3.83 3.76
C VAL A 49 -21.59 -2.93 3.63
N ARG A 50 -22.19 -2.85 2.43
CA ARG A 50 -23.41 -2.05 2.22
C ARG A 50 -24.58 -2.53 3.07
N ALA A 51 -24.78 -3.83 3.20
CA ALA A 51 -25.83 -4.40 4.05
C ALA A 51 -25.60 -4.04 5.53
N ALA A 52 -24.38 -4.18 6.03
CA ALA A 52 -24.04 -3.82 7.40
C ALA A 52 -24.19 -2.32 7.67
N ALA A 53 -23.78 -1.47 6.72
CA ALA A 53 -23.93 -0.01 6.80
C ALA A 53 -25.41 0.41 6.86
N ARG A 54 -26.26 -0.15 5.98
CA ARG A 54 -27.71 0.06 6.01
C ARG A 54 -28.33 -0.38 7.32
N ALA A 55 -28.00 -1.58 7.80
CA ALA A 55 -28.53 -2.10 9.05
C ALA A 55 -28.11 -1.28 10.28
N ALA A 56 -26.95 -0.62 10.22
CA ALA A 56 -26.47 0.28 11.27
C ALA A 56 -27.02 1.71 11.15
N GLY A 57 -27.69 2.07 10.05
CA GLY A 57 -28.09 3.45 9.78
C GLY A 57 -26.89 4.40 9.63
N ARG A 58 -25.74 3.89 9.17
CA ARG A 58 -24.50 4.67 9.04
C ARG A 58 -24.05 4.71 7.59
N LYS A 59 -23.52 5.85 7.15
CA LYS A 59 -22.84 5.97 5.87
C LYS A 59 -21.40 5.45 6.01
N VAL A 60 -21.04 4.48 5.19
CA VAL A 60 -19.68 3.92 5.09
C VAL A 60 -19.29 3.94 3.62
N LEU A 61 -18.21 4.64 3.29
CA LEU A 61 -17.68 4.67 1.91
C LEU A 61 -16.94 3.37 1.62
N ILE A 62 -16.85 3.00 0.34
CA ILE A 62 -16.09 1.83 -0.11
C ILE A 62 -15.02 2.28 -1.09
N MET A 63 -13.76 1.99 -0.75
CA MET A 63 -12.58 2.32 -1.55
C MET A 63 -12.02 1.05 -2.18
N GLY A 64 -11.89 1.03 -3.50
CA GLY A 64 -11.12 0.00 -4.22
C GLY A 64 -9.65 0.40 -4.29
N ASP A 65 -8.74 -0.44 -3.83
CA ASP A 65 -7.29 -0.20 -3.88
C ASP A 65 -6.66 -1.07 -4.97
N LEU A 66 -6.22 -0.42 -6.04
CA LEU A 66 -5.61 -1.03 -7.21
C LEU A 66 -4.23 -1.59 -6.88
N GLN A 67 -3.84 -2.68 -7.50
CA GLN A 67 -2.55 -3.30 -7.23
C GLN A 67 -1.37 -2.44 -7.71
N GLY A 68 -1.50 -1.86 -8.91
CA GLY A 68 -0.45 -1.08 -9.54
C GLY A 68 0.77 -1.88 -10.00
N PRO A 69 1.71 -1.18 -10.67
CA PRO A 69 2.91 -1.78 -11.25
C PRO A 69 4.01 -2.04 -10.20
N LYS A 70 3.90 -3.14 -9.44
CA LYS A 70 4.96 -3.58 -8.51
C LYS A 70 5.92 -4.56 -9.19
N ILE A 71 7.22 -4.25 -9.17
CA ILE A 71 8.28 -5.14 -9.69
C ILE A 71 8.40 -6.36 -8.78
N ARG A 72 8.49 -7.55 -9.37
CA ARG A 72 8.61 -8.81 -8.65
C ARG A 72 9.74 -9.67 -9.19
N ILE A 73 10.20 -10.59 -8.34
CA ILE A 73 11.10 -11.67 -8.76
C ILE A 73 10.32 -12.81 -9.42
N GLY A 74 11.02 -13.66 -10.15
CA GLY A 74 10.46 -14.86 -10.77
C GLY A 74 10.12 -15.97 -9.77
N THR A 75 10.05 -17.20 -10.29
CA THR A 75 9.79 -18.42 -9.50
C THR A 75 11.07 -19.23 -9.31
N PHE A 76 11.15 -20.00 -8.23
CA PHE A 76 12.28 -20.87 -7.93
C PHE A 76 12.00 -22.32 -8.34
N ARG A 77 12.95 -22.94 -9.05
CA ARG A 77 12.80 -24.31 -9.58
C ARG A 77 12.55 -25.36 -8.50
N SER A 78 13.15 -25.18 -7.33
CA SER A 78 13.12 -26.16 -6.23
C SER A 78 12.33 -25.64 -5.02
N GLY A 79 11.36 -24.74 -5.28
CA GLY A 79 10.63 -24.05 -4.22
C GLY A 79 11.46 -22.96 -3.53
N PRO A 80 10.97 -22.41 -2.41
CA PRO A 80 11.62 -21.33 -1.68
C PRO A 80 13.09 -21.63 -1.33
N VAL A 81 13.93 -20.60 -1.39
CA VAL A 81 15.35 -20.69 -1.03
C VAL A 81 15.64 -19.88 0.23
N VAL A 82 16.80 -20.12 0.85
CA VAL A 82 17.31 -19.29 1.94
C VAL A 82 18.58 -18.61 1.46
N LEU A 83 18.57 -17.28 1.41
CA LEU A 83 19.75 -16.49 1.09
C LEU A 83 20.61 -16.36 2.34
N LYS A 84 21.89 -16.73 2.24
CA LYS A 84 22.86 -16.60 3.32
C LYS A 84 23.57 -15.26 3.21
N GLU A 85 23.76 -14.59 4.35
CA GLU A 85 24.55 -13.35 4.41
C GLU A 85 25.97 -13.55 3.87
N GLY A 86 26.48 -12.54 3.18
CA GLY A 86 27.79 -12.57 2.51
C GLY A 86 27.82 -13.35 1.20
N ALA A 87 26.82 -14.17 0.89
CA ALA A 87 26.76 -14.94 -0.36
C ALA A 87 26.52 -14.04 -1.58
N VAL A 88 26.96 -14.50 -2.75
CA VAL A 88 26.66 -13.85 -4.02
C VAL A 88 25.33 -14.36 -4.55
N PHE A 89 24.45 -13.43 -4.93
CA PHE A 89 23.16 -13.72 -5.53
C PHE A 89 22.93 -12.79 -6.73
N THR A 90 22.44 -13.34 -7.83
CA THR A 90 22.26 -12.59 -9.08
C THR A 90 20.78 -12.33 -9.35
N VAL A 91 20.42 -11.08 -9.62
CA VAL A 91 19.13 -10.74 -10.21
C VAL A 91 19.30 -10.58 -11.71
N ARG A 92 18.59 -11.37 -12.50
CA ARG A 92 18.65 -11.34 -13.96
C ARG A 92 17.41 -10.67 -14.54
N ALA A 93 17.61 -9.64 -15.35
CA ALA A 93 16.55 -8.94 -16.08
C ALA A 93 16.12 -9.69 -17.37
N ALA A 94 15.97 -11.00 -17.25
CA ALA A 94 15.53 -11.92 -18.30
C ALA A 94 14.98 -13.20 -17.65
N PRO A 95 14.09 -13.95 -18.32
CA PRO A 95 13.56 -15.20 -17.79
C PRO A 95 14.66 -16.19 -17.44
N VAL A 96 14.65 -16.66 -16.20
CA VAL A 96 15.47 -17.78 -15.72
C VAL A 96 14.77 -18.39 -14.50
N PRO A 97 14.70 -19.73 -14.40
CA PRO A 97 14.23 -20.39 -13.19
C PRO A 97 15.16 -20.05 -12.01
N GLY A 98 14.58 -19.57 -10.93
CA GLY A 98 15.32 -19.20 -9.72
C GLY A 98 16.00 -20.40 -9.08
N THR A 99 17.17 -20.15 -8.50
CA THR A 99 17.96 -21.10 -7.71
C THR A 99 18.50 -20.41 -6.46
N ARG A 100 19.38 -21.07 -5.70
CA ARG A 100 20.07 -20.46 -4.55
C ARG A 100 21.05 -19.34 -4.94
N SER A 101 21.38 -19.16 -6.22
CA SER A 101 22.37 -18.19 -6.69
C SER A 101 21.86 -17.16 -7.71
N ILE A 102 20.66 -17.37 -8.27
CA ILE A 102 20.09 -16.47 -9.28
C ILE A 102 18.57 -16.47 -9.22
N VAL A 103 17.94 -15.33 -9.54
CA VAL A 103 16.51 -15.24 -9.82
C VAL A 103 16.25 -14.24 -10.94
N SER A 104 15.18 -14.46 -11.72
CA SER A 104 14.70 -13.46 -12.69
C SER A 104 13.90 -12.34 -12.01
N THR A 105 13.71 -11.24 -12.71
CA THR A 105 12.70 -10.21 -12.40
C THR A 105 11.75 -10.03 -13.57
N ASP A 106 10.51 -9.62 -13.29
CA ASP A 106 9.54 -9.23 -14.32
C ASP A 106 9.82 -7.86 -14.96
N TYR A 107 10.79 -7.10 -14.45
CA TYR A 107 11.21 -5.84 -15.05
C TYR A 107 12.47 -6.02 -15.92
N ALA A 108 12.25 -6.18 -17.23
CA ALA A 108 13.29 -6.50 -18.21
C ALA A 108 14.43 -5.46 -18.31
N ASP A 109 14.16 -4.22 -17.92
CA ASP A 109 15.12 -3.12 -18.00
C ASP A 109 15.80 -2.80 -16.66
N LEU A 110 15.59 -3.61 -15.61
CA LEU A 110 16.12 -3.32 -14.26
C LEU A 110 17.62 -3.00 -14.26
N HIS A 111 18.40 -3.81 -15.01
CA HIS A 111 19.84 -3.67 -15.16
C HIS A 111 20.30 -2.28 -15.63
N ARG A 112 19.47 -1.54 -16.38
CA ARG A 112 19.76 -0.19 -16.91
C ARG A 112 19.63 0.91 -15.85
N PHE A 113 18.88 0.64 -14.78
CA PHE A 113 18.55 1.59 -13.72
C PHE A 113 19.18 1.22 -12.37
N THR A 114 20.05 0.21 -12.37
CA THR A 114 20.83 -0.23 -11.22
C THR A 114 22.31 -0.02 -11.45
N ALA A 115 23.02 0.41 -10.43
CA ALA A 115 24.47 0.62 -10.47
C ALA A 115 25.16 -0.06 -9.29
N ARG A 116 26.49 -0.24 -9.40
CA ARG A 116 27.33 -0.70 -8.29
C ARG A 116 27.09 0.17 -7.06
N GLY A 117 26.91 -0.47 -5.91
CA GLY A 117 26.67 0.19 -4.63
C GLY A 117 25.21 0.35 -4.27
N ASP A 118 24.27 0.22 -5.23
CA ASP A 118 22.84 0.30 -4.96
C ASP A 118 22.40 -0.80 -3.99
N ARG A 119 21.36 -0.50 -3.19
CA ARG A 119 20.72 -1.43 -2.26
C ARG A 119 19.44 -1.96 -2.88
N VAL A 120 19.33 -3.29 -2.94
CA VAL A 120 18.18 -4.01 -3.49
C VAL A 120 17.49 -4.74 -2.35
N TYR A 121 16.18 -4.55 -2.24
CA TYR A 121 15.35 -5.18 -1.24
C TYR A 121 14.43 -6.21 -1.86
N PHE A 122 14.24 -7.33 -1.15
CA PHE A 122 13.18 -8.29 -1.44
C PHE A 122 12.18 -8.39 -0.30
N ASP A 123 10.95 -8.81 -0.64
CA ASP A 123 9.84 -9.06 0.29
C ASP A 123 9.63 -7.89 1.26
N ASP A 124 9.45 -6.68 0.68
CA ASP A 124 9.17 -5.44 1.40
C ASP A 124 10.23 -5.09 2.45
N GLY A 125 11.50 -5.25 2.09
CA GLY A 125 12.65 -4.85 2.92
C GLY A 125 13.18 -5.92 3.86
N LYS A 126 12.61 -7.13 3.88
CA LYS A 126 13.06 -8.22 4.77
C LYS A 126 14.40 -8.82 4.40
N LEU A 127 14.78 -8.75 3.12
CA LEU A 127 16.11 -9.14 2.66
C LEU A 127 16.76 -7.95 2.00
N GLU A 128 18.07 -7.79 2.22
CA GLU A 128 18.86 -6.71 1.64
C GLU A 128 20.05 -7.29 0.89
N LEU A 129 20.24 -6.80 -0.34
CA LEU A 129 21.37 -7.12 -1.20
C LEU A 129 22.05 -5.81 -1.61
N ARG A 130 23.37 -5.86 -1.82
CA ARG A 130 24.16 -4.74 -2.32
C ARG A 130 24.74 -5.09 -3.69
N VAL A 131 24.48 -4.25 -4.70
CA VAL A 131 24.98 -4.47 -6.06
C VAL A 131 26.50 -4.35 -6.09
N GLU A 132 27.17 -5.42 -6.50
CA GLU A 132 28.63 -5.43 -6.70
C GLU A 132 29.01 -5.01 -8.12
N ARG A 133 28.24 -5.48 -9.10
CA ARG A 133 28.40 -5.14 -10.52
C ARG A 133 27.15 -5.45 -11.33
N VAL A 134 27.00 -4.74 -12.44
CA VAL A 134 26.03 -5.06 -13.50
C VAL A 134 26.81 -5.51 -14.73
N ALA A 135 26.51 -6.70 -15.26
CA ALA A 135 27.14 -7.28 -16.43
C ALA A 135 26.06 -7.75 -17.42
N GLY A 136 25.83 -6.98 -18.48
CA GLY A 136 24.69 -7.20 -19.37
C GLY A 136 23.38 -7.10 -18.59
N ARG A 137 22.60 -8.19 -18.57
CA ARG A 137 21.32 -8.27 -17.83
C ARG A 137 21.45 -8.85 -16.41
N ASP A 138 22.68 -9.18 -15.99
CA ASP A 138 22.94 -9.76 -14.67
C ASP A 138 23.38 -8.68 -13.69
N ILE A 139 22.57 -8.49 -12.65
CA ILE A 139 22.87 -7.63 -11.51
C ILE A 139 23.41 -8.55 -10.42
N ARG A 140 24.73 -8.61 -10.29
CA ARG A 140 25.37 -9.43 -9.26
C ARG A 140 25.43 -8.65 -7.96
N CYS A 141 24.88 -9.25 -6.91
CA CYS A 141 24.80 -8.64 -5.60
C CYS A 141 25.43 -9.52 -4.54
N ARG A 142 25.84 -8.88 -3.44
CA ARG A 142 26.16 -9.54 -2.18
C ARG A 142 24.97 -9.45 -1.25
N VAL A 143 24.60 -10.56 -0.63
CA VAL A 143 23.55 -10.59 0.40
C VAL A 143 24.08 -9.90 1.65
N VAL A 144 23.40 -8.84 2.09
CA VAL A 144 23.70 -8.08 3.31
C VAL A 144 22.84 -8.60 4.46
N LEU A 145 21.53 -8.73 4.23
CA LEU A 145 20.58 -9.33 5.17
C LEU A 145 19.93 -10.54 4.49
N GLY A 146 20.20 -11.72 5.03
CA GLY A 146 19.73 -13.00 4.51
C GLY A 146 18.34 -13.39 5.02
N GLY A 147 17.81 -14.51 4.52
CA GLY A 147 16.52 -15.01 4.95
C GLY A 147 15.81 -15.89 3.90
N PRO A 148 14.61 -16.41 4.22
CA PRO A 148 13.79 -17.15 3.28
C PRO A 148 13.28 -16.24 2.16
N LEU A 149 13.38 -16.71 0.92
CA LEU A 149 12.89 -16.03 -0.28
C LEU A 149 12.07 -17.02 -1.11
N SER A 150 10.81 -16.67 -1.38
CA SER A 150 9.89 -17.46 -2.18
C SER A 150 9.51 -16.76 -3.48
N ASP A 151 8.67 -17.39 -4.27
CA ASP A 151 8.25 -16.91 -5.58
C ASP A 151 7.56 -15.55 -5.53
N ARG A 152 7.72 -14.76 -6.61
CA ARG A 152 6.93 -13.55 -6.89
C ARG A 152 6.97 -12.48 -5.80
N LYS A 153 8.00 -12.50 -4.94
CA LYS A 153 8.21 -11.44 -3.94
C LYS A 153 8.56 -10.11 -4.59
N GLY A 154 8.16 -9.02 -3.94
CA GLY A 154 8.45 -7.66 -4.40
C GLY A 154 9.95 -7.41 -4.45
N LEU A 155 10.39 -6.65 -5.45
CA LEU A 155 11.76 -6.16 -5.60
C LEU A 155 11.73 -4.64 -5.63
N THR A 156 12.53 -4.02 -4.77
CA THR A 156 12.71 -2.56 -4.76
C THR A 156 14.20 -2.23 -4.78
N VAL A 157 14.60 -1.17 -5.48
CA VAL A 157 15.96 -0.63 -5.38
C VAL A 157 15.86 0.74 -4.71
N LEU A 158 16.59 0.91 -3.62
CA LEU A 158 16.55 2.11 -2.78
C LEU A 158 16.92 3.35 -3.58
N ASP A 159 16.17 4.44 -3.40
CA ASP A 159 16.41 5.75 -4.02
C ASP A 159 16.48 5.72 -5.56
N ARG A 160 15.96 4.66 -6.19
CA ARG A 160 15.81 4.53 -7.65
C ARG A 160 14.35 4.59 -8.06
N SER A 161 14.13 5.05 -9.27
CA SER A 161 12.81 5.10 -9.89
C SER A 161 12.91 4.57 -11.31
N PHE A 162 11.85 3.89 -11.74
CA PHE A 162 11.83 3.14 -12.98
C PHE A 162 10.68 3.62 -13.86
N PRO A 163 10.85 3.75 -15.18
CA PRO A 163 9.70 3.90 -16.06
C PRO A 163 8.76 2.70 -15.91
N MET A 164 7.55 2.97 -15.42
CA MET A 164 6.48 1.98 -15.27
C MET A 164 5.20 2.56 -15.88
N PRO A 165 4.31 1.73 -16.45
CA PRO A 165 3.01 2.21 -16.90
C PRO A 165 2.21 2.76 -15.71
N GLY A 166 1.29 3.71 -15.97
CA GLY A 166 0.39 4.23 -14.93
C GLY A 166 -0.50 3.14 -14.36
N VAL A 167 -1.12 2.34 -15.21
CA VAL A 167 -1.96 1.20 -14.81
C VAL A 167 -1.51 -0.10 -15.47
N THR A 168 -1.68 -1.21 -14.77
CA THR A 168 -1.50 -2.56 -15.32
C THR A 168 -2.78 -3.06 -16.00
N GLU A 169 -2.70 -4.18 -16.70
CA GLU A 169 -3.89 -4.81 -17.29
C GLU A 169 -4.86 -5.35 -16.23
N GLU A 170 -4.34 -5.79 -15.08
CA GLU A 170 -5.19 -6.17 -13.93
C GLU A 170 -5.92 -4.94 -13.38
N ASP A 171 -5.21 -3.81 -13.19
CA ASP A 171 -5.84 -2.58 -12.71
C ASP A 171 -6.97 -2.11 -13.64
N ARG A 172 -6.86 -2.34 -14.95
CA ARG A 172 -7.94 -2.03 -15.90
C ARG A 172 -9.20 -2.85 -15.62
N ARG A 173 -9.06 -4.16 -15.38
CA ARG A 173 -10.17 -5.04 -14.99
C ARG A 173 -10.75 -4.66 -13.63
N ASP A 174 -9.91 -4.28 -12.69
CA ASP A 174 -10.33 -3.88 -11.36
C ASP A 174 -11.08 -2.53 -11.37
N LEU A 175 -10.67 -1.60 -12.24
CA LEU A 175 -11.41 -0.36 -12.49
C LEU A 175 -12.80 -0.62 -13.07
N GLU A 176 -12.92 -1.54 -14.02
CA GLU A 176 -14.21 -1.99 -14.57
C GLU A 176 -15.10 -2.61 -13.48
N LEU A 177 -14.54 -3.52 -12.69
CA LEU A 177 -15.24 -4.14 -11.57
C LEU A 177 -15.69 -3.09 -10.54
N GLY A 178 -14.81 -2.18 -10.16
CA GLY A 178 -15.10 -1.14 -9.17
C GLY A 178 -16.15 -0.15 -9.66
N ALA A 179 -16.09 0.27 -10.94
CA ALA A 179 -17.12 1.10 -11.56
C ALA A 179 -18.47 0.39 -11.59
N ALA A 180 -18.52 -0.87 -12.02
CA ALA A 180 -19.74 -1.68 -12.06
C ALA A 180 -20.32 -1.92 -10.66
N LEU A 181 -19.47 -2.02 -9.63
CA LEU A 181 -19.89 -2.12 -8.25
C LEU A 181 -20.34 -0.78 -7.65
N GLY A 182 -20.05 0.35 -8.29
CA GLY A 182 -20.33 1.69 -7.78
C GLY A 182 -19.50 2.02 -6.53
N LEU A 183 -18.21 1.71 -6.54
CA LEU A 183 -17.30 2.11 -5.46
C LEU A 183 -17.23 3.63 -5.34
N ASP A 184 -17.05 4.13 -4.12
CA ASP A 184 -17.00 5.56 -3.84
C ASP A 184 -15.63 6.13 -4.24
N TRP A 185 -14.54 5.46 -3.84
CA TRP A 185 -13.17 5.91 -4.03
C TRP A 185 -12.30 4.86 -4.74
N PHE A 186 -11.27 5.32 -5.44
CA PHE A 186 -10.25 4.49 -6.09
C PHE A 186 -8.86 4.92 -5.61
N ALA A 187 -8.16 4.04 -4.89
CA ALA A 187 -6.77 4.26 -4.53
C ALA A 187 -5.85 3.69 -5.61
N HIS A 188 -4.97 4.54 -6.14
CA HIS A 188 -4.07 4.21 -7.23
C HIS A 188 -2.65 4.02 -6.68
N SER A 189 -2.15 2.78 -6.75
CA SER A 189 -0.79 2.39 -6.32
C SER A 189 0.30 2.90 -7.26
N PHE A 190 1.49 3.12 -6.72
CA PHE A 190 2.74 3.52 -7.37
C PHE A 190 2.61 4.76 -8.27
N VAL A 191 1.86 5.77 -7.81
CA VAL A 191 1.70 7.01 -8.56
C VAL A 191 2.99 7.84 -8.48
N ARG A 192 3.61 8.03 -9.64
CA ARG A 192 4.85 8.81 -9.81
C ARG A 192 4.63 10.15 -10.48
N ARG A 193 3.57 10.26 -11.28
CA ARG A 193 3.34 11.41 -12.17
C ARG A 193 1.86 11.78 -12.25
N PRO A 194 1.53 13.06 -12.51
CA PRO A 194 0.15 13.51 -12.64
C PRO A 194 -0.62 12.76 -13.75
N GLU A 195 0.08 12.34 -14.79
CA GLU A 195 -0.50 11.64 -15.94
C GLU A 195 -1.11 10.28 -15.55
N HIS A 196 -0.51 9.57 -14.58
CA HIS A 196 -1.04 8.29 -14.09
C HIS A 196 -2.44 8.49 -13.47
N VAL A 197 -2.60 9.57 -12.69
CA VAL A 197 -3.90 9.92 -12.09
C VAL A 197 -4.91 10.30 -13.17
N ARG A 198 -4.50 11.07 -14.18
CA ARG A 198 -5.39 11.46 -15.29
C ARG A 198 -5.87 10.24 -16.07
N GLU A 199 -4.98 9.29 -16.37
CA GLU A 199 -5.31 8.03 -17.04
C GLU A 199 -6.43 7.26 -16.30
N VAL A 200 -6.30 7.08 -14.98
CA VAL A 200 -7.33 6.41 -14.16
C VAL A 200 -8.64 7.19 -14.20
N ARG A 201 -8.61 8.51 -14.07
CA ARG A 201 -9.82 9.34 -14.09
C ARG A 201 -10.54 9.28 -15.43
N GLU A 202 -9.79 9.31 -16.55
CA GLU A 202 -10.35 9.19 -17.90
C GLU A 202 -11.02 7.85 -18.11
N ARG A 203 -10.36 6.76 -17.69
CA ARG A 203 -10.93 5.41 -17.75
C ARG A 203 -12.22 5.30 -16.95
N LEU A 204 -12.23 5.77 -15.70
CA LEU A 204 -13.43 5.75 -14.86
C LEU A 204 -14.59 6.56 -15.47
N ARG A 205 -14.30 7.71 -16.08
CA ARG A 205 -15.32 8.48 -16.83
C ARG A 205 -15.86 7.69 -18.02
N GLY A 206 -14.99 7.02 -18.78
CA GLY A 206 -15.39 6.13 -19.88
C GLY A 206 -16.28 4.96 -19.43
N LEU A 207 -16.11 4.51 -18.18
CA LEU A 207 -16.93 3.49 -17.53
C LEU A 207 -18.21 4.05 -16.87
N GLY A 208 -18.54 5.33 -17.10
CA GLY A 208 -19.77 5.96 -16.60
C GLY A 208 -19.67 6.55 -15.19
N VAL A 209 -18.50 6.55 -14.55
CA VAL A 209 -18.29 7.21 -13.25
C VAL A 209 -18.20 8.71 -13.46
N LYS A 210 -19.28 9.44 -13.17
CA LYS A 210 -19.40 10.89 -13.47
C LYS A 210 -18.36 11.75 -12.75
N ARG A 211 -18.08 11.46 -11.48
CA ARG A 211 -17.12 12.20 -10.63
C ARG A 211 -16.19 11.20 -9.95
N PRO A 212 -15.19 10.65 -10.66
CA PRO A 212 -14.25 9.71 -10.06
C PRO A 212 -13.49 10.40 -8.93
N PHE A 213 -13.47 9.76 -7.76
CA PHE A 213 -12.68 10.21 -6.61
C PHE A 213 -11.43 9.35 -6.49
N VAL A 214 -10.27 9.91 -6.85
CA VAL A 214 -9.01 9.17 -6.97
C VAL A 214 -8.02 9.62 -5.89
N ILE A 215 -7.59 8.66 -5.08
CA ILE A 215 -6.51 8.80 -4.10
C ILE A 215 -5.21 8.31 -4.74
N ALA A 216 -4.22 9.19 -4.89
CA ALA A 216 -2.90 8.77 -5.36
C ALA A 216 -2.02 8.27 -4.21
N LYS A 217 -1.50 7.04 -4.30
CA LYS A 217 -0.63 6.47 -3.28
C LYS A 217 0.81 6.88 -3.55
N ILE A 218 1.43 7.54 -2.58
CA ILE A 218 2.82 7.97 -2.62
C ILE A 218 3.67 6.90 -1.94
N GLU A 219 4.41 6.15 -2.75
CA GLU A 219 5.10 4.92 -2.36
C GLU A 219 6.60 4.95 -2.68
N ASP A 220 7.08 6.02 -3.31
CA ASP A 220 8.50 6.20 -3.63
C ASP A 220 8.92 7.68 -3.70
N GLY A 221 10.23 7.87 -3.86
CA GLY A 221 10.82 9.20 -3.96
C GLY A 221 10.43 9.98 -5.21
N GLU A 222 10.10 9.35 -6.35
CA GLU A 222 9.65 10.07 -7.55
C GLU A 222 8.24 10.62 -7.35
N GLY A 223 7.32 9.81 -6.83
CA GLY A 223 5.98 10.24 -6.45
C GLY A 223 6.00 11.41 -5.47
N PHE A 224 6.88 11.35 -4.46
CA PHE A 224 7.04 12.47 -3.53
C PHE A 224 7.58 13.74 -4.20
N ARG A 225 8.62 13.64 -5.05
CA ARG A 225 9.17 14.80 -5.78
C ARG A 225 8.13 15.46 -6.68
N ASN A 226 7.25 14.66 -7.29
CA ASN A 226 6.19 15.13 -8.19
C ASN A 226 4.85 15.44 -7.48
N LEU A 227 4.82 15.39 -6.14
CA LEU A 227 3.60 15.48 -5.34
C LEU A 227 2.73 16.70 -5.68
N GLY A 228 3.34 17.86 -5.94
CA GLY A 228 2.58 19.07 -6.28
C GLY A 228 1.73 18.92 -7.55
N GLY A 229 2.25 18.23 -8.57
CA GLY A 229 1.49 17.94 -9.78
C GLY A 229 0.45 16.85 -9.55
N ILE A 230 0.79 15.82 -8.77
CA ILE A 230 -0.11 14.71 -8.43
C ILE A 230 -1.33 15.22 -7.66
N LEU A 231 -1.14 16.07 -6.66
CA LEU A 231 -2.21 16.69 -5.86
C LEU A 231 -3.19 17.51 -6.72
N ARG A 232 -2.70 18.19 -7.77
CA ARG A 232 -3.58 18.92 -8.69
C ARG A 232 -4.43 17.98 -9.55
N ALA A 233 -3.94 16.78 -9.83
CA ALA A 233 -4.63 15.79 -10.65
C ALA A 233 -5.53 14.84 -9.84
N SER A 234 -5.31 14.69 -8.53
CA SER A 234 -6.04 13.78 -7.64
C SER A 234 -7.05 14.48 -6.74
N ASP A 235 -7.91 13.70 -6.09
CA ASP A 235 -8.86 14.17 -5.07
C ASP A 235 -8.26 14.06 -3.66
N GLY A 236 -7.26 13.19 -3.50
CA GLY A 236 -6.44 13.08 -2.31
C GLY A 236 -5.18 12.27 -2.56
N VAL A 237 -4.41 12.02 -1.50
CA VAL A 237 -3.23 11.16 -1.52
C VAL A 237 -3.17 10.27 -0.29
N MET A 238 -2.51 9.13 -0.44
CA MET A 238 -2.24 8.22 0.65
C MET A 238 -0.73 8.10 0.85
N VAL A 239 -0.28 8.29 2.09
CA VAL A 239 1.09 8.03 2.52
C VAL A 239 1.20 6.53 2.85
N ALA A 240 1.63 5.72 1.89
CA ALA A 240 1.78 4.28 2.09
C ALA A 240 3.19 3.97 2.63
N ARG A 241 3.32 4.04 3.96
CA ARG A 241 4.61 4.05 4.67
C ARG A 241 5.43 2.78 4.49
N GLY A 242 4.78 1.63 4.32
CA GLY A 242 5.43 0.35 4.04
C GLY A 242 6.25 0.41 2.77
N ASP A 243 5.61 0.64 1.62
CA ASP A 243 6.32 0.73 0.34
C ASP A 243 7.26 1.96 0.29
N LEU A 244 6.84 3.11 0.83
CA LEU A 244 7.69 4.31 0.90
C LEU A 244 8.96 4.08 1.71
N GLY A 245 8.87 3.43 2.86
CA GLY A 245 9.99 3.14 3.75
C GLY A 245 10.99 2.12 3.21
N VAL A 246 10.60 1.34 2.20
CA VAL A 246 11.50 0.46 1.45
C VAL A 246 12.12 1.19 0.25
N SER A 247 11.40 2.14 -0.35
CA SER A 247 11.85 2.87 -1.53
C SER A 247 12.77 4.06 -1.23
N VAL A 248 12.60 4.71 -0.07
CA VAL A 248 13.48 5.78 0.41
C VAL A 248 14.11 5.40 1.74
N ARG A 249 15.08 6.20 2.20
CA ARG A 249 15.64 6.03 3.55
C ARG A 249 14.52 6.09 4.60
N GLY A 250 14.30 4.98 5.32
CA GLY A 250 13.22 4.86 6.31
C GLY A 250 13.16 5.99 7.34
N ALA A 251 14.32 6.50 7.78
CA ALA A 251 14.41 7.64 8.71
C ALA A 251 13.79 8.94 8.17
N LEU A 252 13.60 9.08 6.86
CA LEU A 252 12.96 10.24 6.25
C LEU A 252 11.43 10.12 6.22
N VAL A 253 10.87 8.91 6.32
CA VAL A 253 9.42 8.67 6.15
C VAL A 253 8.56 9.55 7.06
N PRO A 254 8.85 9.73 8.37
CA PRO A 254 8.05 10.62 9.22
C PRO A 254 8.07 12.08 8.76
N LEU A 255 9.19 12.55 8.19
CA LEU A 255 9.32 13.90 7.65
C LEU A 255 8.51 14.05 6.36
N LEU A 256 8.58 13.05 5.47
CA LEU A 256 7.82 13.01 4.23
C LEU A 256 6.31 12.95 4.49
N GLN A 257 5.87 12.10 5.44
CA GLN A 257 4.47 12.05 5.89
C GLN A 257 3.97 13.43 6.30
N ARG A 258 4.70 14.10 7.22
CA ARG A 258 4.32 15.43 7.70
C ARG A 258 4.22 16.44 6.56
N ASP A 259 5.15 16.42 5.60
CA ASP A 259 5.12 17.32 4.45
C ASP A 259 3.95 17.01 3.51
N ILE A 260 3.66 15.73 3.25
CA ILE A 260 2.50 15.31 2.46
C ILE A 260 1.20 15.83 3.10
N ILE A 261 0.96 15.54 4.38
CA ILE A 261 -0.25 15.97 5.10
C ILE A 261 -0.42 17.49 4.99
N ARG A 262 0.64 18.27 5.28
CA ARG A 262 0.58 19.74 5.19
C ARG A 262 0.25 20.25 3.79
N ARG A 263 0.79 19.62 2.75
CA ARG A 263 0.50 19.99 1.35
C ARG A 263 -0.92 19.62 0.93
N CYS A 264 -1.46 18.51 1.44
CA CYS A 264 -2.86 18.12 1.23
C CYS A 264 -3.82 19.12 1.84
N SER A 265 -3.61 19.42 3.13
CA SER A 265 -4.39 20.42 3.87
C SER A 265 -4.40 21.78 3.16
N ARG A 266 -3.23 22.28 2.74
CA ARG A 266 -3.12 23.54 1.98
C ARG A 266 -3.82 23.52 0.63
N ALA A 267 -3.90 22.35 0.00
CA ALA A 267 -4.56 22.18 -1.30
C ALA A 267 -6.05 21.85 -1.18
N GLY A 268 -6.59 21.71 0.04
CA GLY A 268 -7.96 21.24 0.27
C GLY A 268 -8.18 19.82 -0.27
N LYS A 269 -7.15 18.96 -0.18
CA LYS A 269 -7.16 17.57 -0.66
C LYS A 269 -7.15 16.62 0.51
N THR A 270 -7.84 15.49 0.36
CA THR A 270 -7.89 14.46 1.38
C THR A 270 -6.52 13.78 1.54
N ASP A 271 -6.09 13.55 2.77
CA ASP A 271 -4.92 12.70 3.05
C ASP A 271 -5.28 11.42 3.83
N ILE A 272 -4.47 10.39 3.63
CA ILE A 272 -4.61 9.10 4.34
C ILE A 272 -3.22 8.66 4.81
N VAL A 273 -3.05 8.43 6.11
CA VAL A 273 -1.84 7.78 6.65
C VAL A 273 -2.10 6.27 6.76
N ALA A 274 -1.27 5.50 6.06
CA ALA A 274 -1.52 4.08 5.83
C ALA A 274 -0.32 3.19 6.16
N THR A 275 -0.64 1.90 6.42
CA THR A 275 0.27 0.77 6.72
C THR A 275 1.04 0.92 8.02
N GLN A 276 1.30 -0.18 8.73
CA GLN A 276 2.08 -0.20 9.98
C GLN A 276 1.55 0.74 11.08
N MET A 277 0.22 0.92 11.17
CA MET A 277 -0.37 1.78 12.21
C MET A 277 -0.48 1.04 13.55
N LEU A 278 -1.10 -0.14 13.55
CA LEU A 278 -1.24 -1.00 14.72
C LEU A 278 -0.85 -2.45 14.36
N GLU A 279 0.20 -2.63 13.55
CA GLU A 279 0.60 -3.90 12.93
C GLU A 279 0.67 -5.07 13.92
N THR A 280 1.19 -4.84 15.13
CA THR A 280 1.29 -5.88 16.17
C THR A 280 -0.08 -6.42 16.58
N MET A 281 -1.15 -5.64 16.40
CA MET A 281 -2.52 -6.06 16.68
C MET A 281 -3.08 -7.08 15.69
N THR A 282 -2.36 -7.38 14.61
CA THR A 282 -2.64 -8.56 13.78
C THR A 282 -2.55 -9.84 14.62
N GLN A 283 -1.61 -9.90 15.56
CA GLN A 283 -1.36 -11.08 16.40
C GLN A 283 -1.65 -10.88 17.88
N ASN A 284 -1.63 -9.64 18.37
CA ASN A 284 -1.76 -9.30 19.78
C ASN A 284 -3.04 -8.50 20.07
N PRO A 285 -3.64 -8.62 21.25
CA PRO A 285 -4.84 -7.85 21.59
C PRO A 285 -4.55 -6.38 21.93
N PHE A 286 -3.30 -5.99 22.11
CA PHE A 286 -2.90 -4.61 22.45
C PHE A 286 -1.76 -4.16 21.53
N PRO A 287 -1.71 -2.88 21.15
CA PRO A 287 -0.58 -2.34 20.43
C PRO A 287 0.58 -2.03 21.39
N THR A 288 1.74 -1.78 20.81
CA THR A 288 2.89 -1.22 21.52
C THR A 288 2.69 0.27 21.81
N ARG A 289 3.47 0.82 22.74
CA ARG A 289 3.48 2.28 23.00
C ARG A 289 3.99 3.07 21.79
N ALA A 290 4.89 2.49 20.99
CA ALA A 290 5.39 3.10 19.77
C ALA A 290 4.28 3.27 18.73
N GLU A 291 3.46 2.22 18.50
CA GLU A 291 2.31 2.28 17.58
C GLU A 291 1.23 3.26 18.06
N VAL A 292 0.95 3.30 19.37
CA VAL A 292 0.04 4.30 19.95
C VAL A 292 0.54 5.72 19.64
N ASN A 293 1.82 5.99 19.87
CA ASN A 293 2.42 7.29 19.57
C ASN A 293 2.42 7.61 18.08
N ASP A 294 2.65 6.62 17.22
CA ASP A 294 2.64 6.78 15.76
C ASP A 294 1.25 7.20 15.24
N VAL A 295 0.20 6.49 15.67
CA VAL A 295 -1.18 6.86 15.35
C VAL A 295 -1.52 8.26 15.87
N ALA A 296 -1.22 8.54 17.15
CA ALA A 296 -1.48 9.85 17.73
C ALA A 296 -0.75 10.97 16.97
N THR A 297 0.50 10.72 16.57
CA THR A 297 1.30 11.68 15.79
C THR A 297 0.67 11.95 14.43
N ALA A 298 0.16 10.95 13.73
CA ALA A 298 -0.54 11.15 12.45
C ALA A 298 -1.76 12.06 12.62
N VAL A 299 -2.55 11.84 13.68
CA VAL A 299 -3.73 12.67 13.99
C VAL A 299 -3.33 14.09 14.38
N LEU A 300 -2.31 14.26 15.24
CA LEU A 300 -1.80 15.57 15.64
C LEU A 300 -1.18 16.35 14.47
N GLN A 301 -0.68 15.66 13.45
CA GLN A 301 -0.22 16.29 12.21
C GLN A 301 -1.37 16.77 11.30
N GLY A 302 -2.61 16.41 11.63
CA GLY A 302 -3.81 16.82 10.92
C GLY A 302 -4.25 15.84 9.82
N ALA A 303 -3.93 14.55 9.93
CA ALA A 303 -4.37 13.58 8.94
C ALA A 303 -5.90 13.46 8.89
N ASP A 304 -6.50 13.52 7.70
CA ASP A 304 -7.95 13.33 7.54
C ASP A 304 -8.37 11.88 7.86
N TYR A 305 -7.53 10.91 7.48
CA TYR A 305 -7.81 9.49 7.66
C TYR A 305 -6.59 8.69 8.14
N VAL A 306 -6.87 7.70 8.98
CA VAL A 306 -5.92 6.66 9.40
C VAL A 306 -6.40 5.29 8.93
N MET A 307 -5.48 4.42 8.48
CA MET A 307 -5.85 3.16 7.84
C MET A 307 -5.26 1.92 8.50
N LEU A 308 -6.13 0.93 8.76
CA LEU A 308 -5.78 -0.43 9.16
C LEU A 308 -5.72 -1.36 7.94
N SER A 309 -4.63 -2.11 7.85
CA SER A 309 -4.30 -3.04 6.76
C SER A 309 -4.52 -4.50 7.20
N GLY A 310 -3.45 -5.20 7.58
CA GLY A 310 -3.51 -6.60 8.01
C GLY A 310 -4.33 -6.78 9.28
N GLU A 311 -4.32 -5.78 10.16
CA GLU A 311 -4.98 -5.77 11.47
C GLU A 311 -6.48 -6.08 11.35
N THR A 312 -7.13 -5.56 10.30
CA THR A 312 -8.57 -5.76 10.05
C THR A 312 -8.85 -6.78 8.96
N ALA A 313 -7.92 -7.00 8.03
CA ALA A 313 -8.13 -7.95 6.94
C ALA A 313 -7.97 -9.41 7.37
N VAL A 314 -6.89 -9.71 8.11
CA VAL A 314 -6.47 -11.08 8.46
C VAL A 314 -6.12 -11.25 9.94
N GLY A 315 -6.05 -10.15 10.69
CA GLY A 315 -5.68 -10.16 12.11
C GLY A 315 -6.67 -10.89 13.01
N LYS A 316 -6.16 -11.32 14.18
CA LYS A 316 -6.95 -12.02 15.20
C LYS A 316 -7.94 -11.10 15.93
N TYR A 317 -7.69 -9.80 15.95
CA TYR A 317 -8.44 -8.83 16.76
C TYR A 317 -8.99 -7.65 15.94
N PRO A 318 -9.71 -7.88 14.81
CA PRO A 318 -10.05 -6.82 13.86
C PRO A 318 -10.92 -5.73 14.48
N VAL A 319 -11.94 -6.08 15.26
CA VAL A 319 -12.83 -5.12 15.93
C VAL A 319 -12.08 -4.30 16.98
N ARG A 320 -11.19 -4.96 17.72
CA ARG A 320 -10.41 -4.31 18.78
C ARG A 320 -9.40 -3.32 18.19
N ALA A 321 -8.76 -3.66 17.06
CA ALA A 321 -7.87 -2.75 16.36
C ALA A 321 -8.59 -1.46 15.93
N VAL A 322 -9.82 -1.56 15.43
CA VAL A 322 -10.64 -0.36 15.10
C VAL A 322 -10.98 0.44 16.35
N ALA A 323 -11.43 -0.21 17.42
CA ALA A 323 -11.78 0.47 18.67
C ALA A 323 -10.56 1.18 19.28
N THR A 324 -9.39 0.54 19.29
CA THR A 324 -8.13 1.13 19.74
C THR A 324 -7.70 2.30 18.86
N MET A 325 -7.80 2.18 17.53
CA MET A 325 -7.53 3.30 16.61
C MET A 325 -8.44 4.50 16.91
N ALA A 326 -9.74 4.26 17.13
CA ALA A 326 -10.71 5.30 17.45
C ALA A 326 -10.43 5.97 18.81
N GLU A 327 -10.06 5.18 19.82
CA GLU A 327 -9.68 5.69 21.14
C GLU A 327 -8.46 6.62 21.05
N ILE A 328 -7.40 6.18 20.37
CA ILE A 328 -6.18 6.98 20.19
C ILE A 328 -6.48 8.26 19.42
N ALA A 329 -7.24 8.17 18.32
CA ALA A 329 -7.60 9.33 17.51
C ALA A 329 -8.44 10.34 18.31
N ALA A 330 -9.43 9.88 19.07
CA ALA A 330 -10.24 10.74 19.92
C ALA A 330 -9.41 11.43 21.01
N ALA A 331 -8.48 10.70 21.65
CA ALA A 331 -7.59 11.26 22.65
C ALA A 331 -6.63 12.31 22.07
N ALA A 332 -6.06 12.04 20.89
CA ALA A 332 -5.19 12.98 20.18
C ALA A 332 -5.94 14.26 19.77
N GLU A 333 -7.17 14.11 19.25
CA GLU A 333 -8.03 15.24 18.88
C GLU A 333 -8.40 16.13 20.08
N ALA A 334 -8.63 15.54 21.26
CA ALA A 334 -8.93 16.30 22.47
C ALA A 334 -7.74 17.17 22.94
N GLY A 335 -6.52 16.86 22.49
CA GLY A 335 -5.32 17.65 22.75
C GLY A 335 -5.01 18.72 21.69
N LEU A 336 -5.81 18.83 20.63
CA LEU A 336 -5.67 19.88 19.63
C LEU A 336 -6.32 21.19 20.12
N PRO A 337 -5.70 22.35 19.84
CA PRO A 337 -6.18 23.66 20.30
C PRO A 337 -7.52 24.08 19.68
#